data_AF-A0A9X2FIP2-F1
#
_entry.id   AF-A0A9X2FIP2-F1
#
_cell.length_a   1.000
_cell.length_b   1.000
_cell.length_c   1.000
_cell.angle_alpha   90.00
_cell.angle_beta   90.00
_cell.angle_gamma   90.00
#
_symmetry.space_group_name_H-M   'P 1'
#
loop_
_entity.id
_entity.type
_entity.pdbx_description
1 polymer ?
#
loop_
_entity_poly.entity_id
_entity_poly.type
_entity_poly.pdbx_seq_one_letter_code
_entity_poly.pdbx_strand_id
1 'polypeptide(L)' 'MNLLPTIRWLIAPAILLPMLVAVLFGLMGLLSAIDDPAGEAVVRGIGIFVLAIWMVNIAALAIAVAVELTVRDEKSEE' A
#
# COMPACT_ATOMS: atom_id res chain seq x y z
N MET A 1 -23.57 -8.01 1.42
CA MET A 1 -22.47 -7.87 2.41
C MET A 1 -22.02 -6.42 2.40
N ASN A 2 -21.76 -5.76 3.53
CA ASN A 2 -21.33 -4.35 3.58
C ASN A 2 -19.80 -4.27 3.63
N LEU A 3 -19.17 -3.72 2.60
CA LEU A 3 -17.70 -3.64 2.49
C LEU A 3 -17.13 -2.29 2.93
N LEU A 4 -17.95 -1.32 3.36
CA LEU A 4 -17.48 -0.01 3.82
C LEU A 4 -16.40 -0.09 4.92
N PRO A 5 -16.52 -0.95 5.95
CA PRO A 5 -15.48 -1.06 6.97
C PRO A 5 -14.15 -1.50 6.36
N THR A 6 -14.16 -2.49 5.47
CA THR A 6 -12.97 -2.99 4.78
C THR A 6 -12.34 -1.91 3.91
N ILE A 7 -13.14 -1.18 3.12
CA ILE A 7 -12.67 -0.05 2.30
C ILE A 7 -11.98 1.01 3.17
N ARG A 8 -12.59 1.40 4.30
CA ARG A 8 -11.99 2.36 5.24
C ARG A 8 -10.65 1.89 5.79
N TRP A 9 -10.55 0.60 6.13
CA TRP A 9 -9.30 0.01 6.62
C TRP A 9 -8.21 -0.06 5.55
N LEU A 10 -8.57 -0.21 4.28
CA LEU A 10 -7.62 -0.28 3.16
C LEU A 10 -7.14 1.11 2.70
N ILE A 11 -7.92 2.18 2.91
CA ILE A 11 -7.51 3.53 2.52
C ILE A 11 -6.27 4.01 3.28
N ALA A 12 -6.18 3.74 4.59
CA ALA A 12 -5.05 4.18 5.40
C ALA A 12 -3.69 3.64 4.87
N PRO A 13 -3.47 2.33 4.72
CA PRO A 13 -2.25 1.80 4.13
C PRO A 13 -2.02 2.25 2.67
N ALA A 14 -3.07 2.42 1.86
CA ALA A 14 -2.94 2.95 0.51
C ALA A 14 -2.28 4.35 0.47
N ILE A 15 -2.54 5.19 1.48
CA ILE A 15 -1.99 6.54 1.62
C ILE A 15 -0.65 6.55 2.38
N LEU A 16 -0.52 5.72 3.42
CA LEU A 16 0.64 5.74 4.32
C LEU A 16 1.86 5.01 3.75
N LEU A 17 1.67 3.90 3.02
CA LEU A 17 2.79 3.11 2.50
C LEU A 17 3.67 3.87 1.47
N PRO A 18 3.13 4.73 0.58
CA PRO A 18 3.95 5.60 -0.28
C PRO A 18 4.89 6.52 0.50
N MET A 19 4.42 7.07 1.63
CA MET A 19 5.27 7.92 2.48
C MET A 19 6.41 7.11 3.09
N LEU A 20 6.14 5.87 3.51
CA LEU A 20 7.18 4.96 4.00
C LEU A 20 8.23 4.66 2.93
N VAL A 21 7.82 4.44 1.67
CA VAL A 21 8.75 4.25 0.55
C VAL A 21 9.67 5.46 0.36
N ALA A 22 9.13 6.68 0.43
CA ALA A 22 9.94 7.90 0.32
C ALA A 22 10.99 8.01 1.45
N VAL A 23 10.62 7.64 2.68
CA VAL A 23 11.57 7.60 3.82
C VAL A 23 12.68 6.57 3.57
N LEU A 24 12.36 5.40 3.03
CA LEU A 24 13.34 4.36 2.71
C LEU A 24 14.32 4.81 1.61
N PHE A 25 13.87 5.56 0.61
CA PHE A 25 14.77 6.16 -0.38
C PHE A 25 15.72 7.19 0.25
N GLY A 26 15.22 8.03 1.18
CA GLY A 26 16.07 8.96 1.92
C GLY A 26 17.14 8.24 2.76
N LEU A 27 16.76 7.16 3.44
CA LEU A 27 17.68 6.30 4.19
C LEU A 27 18.72 5.65 3.27
N MET A 28 18.33 5.18 2.09
CA MET A 28 19.25 4.63 1.10
C MET A 28 20.32 5.66 0.69
N GLY A 29 19.92 6.91 0.45
CA GLY A 29 20.85 8.00 0.15
C GLY A 29 21.80 8.30 1.31
N LEU A 30 21.31 8.27 2.55
CA LEU A 30 22.14 8.45 3.75
C LEU A 30 23.15 7.31 3.92
N LEU A 31 22.74 6.06 3.73
CA LEU A 31 23.59 4.87 3.85
C LEU A 31 24.67 4.85 2.76
N SER A 32 24.30 5.25 1.54
CA SER A 32 25.27 5.45 0.46
C SER A 32 26.27 6.56 0.78
N ALA A 33 25.87 7.61 1.51
CA ALA A 33 26.78 8.71 1.88
C ALA A 33 27.79 8.33 2.98
N ILE A 34 27.55 7.26 3.73
CA ILE A 34 28.45 6.75 4.78
C ILE A 34 29.17 5.45 4.37
N ASP A 35 29.10 5.07 3.10
CA ASP A 35 29.69 3.84 2.54
C ASP A 35 29.27 2.56 3.29
N ASP A 36 27.98 2.44 3.66
CA ASP A 36 27.41 1.22 4.27
C ASP A 36 26.57 0.39 3.27
N PRO A 37 27.22 -0.49 2.48
CA PRO A 37 26.53 -1.32 1.49
C PRO A 37 25.64 -2.41 2.12
N ALA A 38 25.94 -2.84 3.34
CA ALA A 38 25.14 -3.84 4.04
C ALA A 38 23.81 -3.22 4.50
N GLY A 39 23.86 -2.02 5.07
CA GLY A 39 22.67 -1.23 5.39
C GLY A 39 21.82 -0.96 4.15
N GLU A 40 22.45 -0.55 3.03
CA GLU A 40 21.73 -0.26 1.78
C GLU A 40 20.95 -1.49 1.28
N ALA A 41 21.59 -2.67 1.31
CA ALA A 41 20.96 -3.92 0.88
C ALA A 41 19.72 -4.26 1.73
N VAL A 42 19.80 -4.06 3.06
CA VAL A 42 18.67 -4.28 3.98
C VAL A 42 17.53 -3.31 3.67
N VAL A 43 17.82 -2.01 3.57
CA VAL A 43 16.81 -0.98 3.27
C VAL A 43 16.16 -1.22 1.91
N ARG A 44 16.93 -1.64 0.91
CA ARG A 44 16.41 -2.01 -0.41
C ARG A 44 15.45 -3.20 -0.32
N GLY A 45 15.81 -4.24 0.45
CA GLY A 45 14.94 -5.40 0.68
C GLY A 45 13.62 -5.01 1.35
N ILE A 46 13.67 -4.16 2.37
CA ILE A 46 12.47 -3.62 3.05
C ILE A 46 11.64 -2.79 2.06
N GLY A 47 12.27 -1.95 1.23
CA GLY A 47 11.58 -1.15 0.22
C GLY A 47 10.79 -1.98 -0.78
N ILE A 48 11.37 -3.07 -1.28
CA ILE A 48 10.67 -4.02 -2.17
C ILE A 48 9.47 -4.66 -1.46
N PHE A 49 9.65 -5.08 -0.21
CA PHE A 49 8.58 -5.69 0.58
C PHE A 49 7.42 -4.72 0.85
N VAL A 50 7.73 -3.47 1.22
CA VAL A 50 6.73 -2.40 1.43
C VAL A 50 5.98 -2.10 0.13
N LEU A 51 6.68 -2.05 -1.01
CA LEU A 51 6.05 -1.84 -2.32
C LEU A 51 5.09 -2.98 -2.66
N ALA A 52 5.48 -4.22 -2.40
CA ALA A 52 4.62 -5.38 -2.64
C ALA A 52 3.34 -5.33 -1.79
N ILE A 53 3.45 -4.99 -0.50
CA ILE A 53 2.29 -4.81 0.38
C ILE A 53 1.39 -3.71 -0.16
N TRP A 54 1.96 -2.59 -0.60
CA TRP A 54 1.19 -1.48 -1.14
C TRP A 54 0.41 -1.89 -2.39
N MET A 55 1.03 -2.60 -3.32
CA MET A 55 0.35 -3.09 -4.53
C MET A 55 -0.81 -4.03 -4.19
N VAL A 56 -0.59 -4.98 -3.27
CA VAL A 56 -1.66 -5.89 -2.81
C VAL A 56 -2.80 -5.10 -2.15
N ASN A 57 -2.47 -4.08 -1.37
CA ASN A 57 -3.45 -3.24 -0.71
C ASN A 57 -4.32 -2.43 -1.69
N ILE A 58 -3.70 -1.84 -2.72
CA ILE A 58 -4.39 -1.13 -3.80
C ILE A 58 -5.30 -2.08 -4.58
N ALA A 59 -4.82 -3.28 -4.91
CA ALA A 59 -5.63 -4.29 -5.60
C ALA A 59 -6.84 -4.71 -4.75
N ALA A 60 -6.64 -4.97 -3.46
CA ALA A 60 -7.72 -5.32 -2.55
C ALA A 60 -8.75 -4.17 -2.42
N LEU A 61 -8.29 -2.92 -2.36
CA LEU A 61 -9.16 -1.74 -2.30
C LEU A 61 -10.01 -1.63 -3.57
N ALA A 62 -9.39 -1.81 -4.74
CA ALA A 62 -10.10 -1.76 -6.03
C ALA A 62 -11.18 -2.84 -6.12
N ILE A 63 -10.87 -4.08 -5.72
CA ILE A 63 -11.82 -5.19 -5.69
C ILE A 63 -12.97 -4.89 -4.72
N ALA A 64 -12.65 -4.43 -3.50
CA ALA A 64 -13.67 -4.13 -2.49
C ALA A 64 -14.63 -3.02 -2.95
N VAL A 65 -14.11 -1.98 -3.61
CA VAL A 65 -14.92 -0.91 -4.19
C VAL A 65 -15.80 -1.43 -5.33
N ALA A 66 -15.24 -2.22 -6.25
CA ALA A 66 -16.01 -2.77 -7.37
C ALA A 66 -17.18 -3.63 -6.89
N VAL A 67 -16.95 -4.53 -5.93
CA VAL A 67 -18.01 -5.37 -5.36
C VAL A 67 -19.08 -4.55 -4.64
N GLU A 68 -18.69 -3.54 -3.85
CA GLU A 68 -19.65 -2.66 -3.16
C GLU A 68 -20.52 -1.87 -4.16
N LEU A 69 -19.96 -1.44 -5.30
CA LEU A 69 -20.70 -0.75 -6.35
C LEU A 69 -21.72 -1.68 -7.03
N THR A 70 -21.32 -2.89 -7.42
CA THR A 70 -22.23 -3.87 -8.03
C THR A 70 -23.38 -4.24 -7.11
N VAL A 71 -23.11 -4.48 -5.82
CA VAL A 71 -24.16 -4.83 -4.83
C VAL A 71 -25.12 -3.67 -4.57
N ARG A 72 -24.66 -2.41 -4.68
CA ARG A 72 -25.52 -1.23 -4.53
C ARG A 72 -26.43 -1.03 -5.73
N ASP A 73 -25.94 -1.31 -6.92
CA ASP A 73 -26.68 -1.20 -8.18
C ASP A 73 -27.87 -2.17 -8.19
N GLU A 74 -27.63 -3.44 -7.88
CA GLU A 74 -28.67 -4.48 -7.76
C GLU A 74 -29.78 -4.10 -6.76
N LYS A 75 -29.41 -3.47 -5.64
CA LYS A 75 -30.38 -3.02 -4.63
C LYS A 75 -31.17 -1.78 -5.00
N SER A 76 -30.75 -1.05 -6.03
CA SER A 76 -31.46 0.15 -6.50
C SER A 76 -32.51 -0.16 -7.56
N GLU A 77 -32.47 -1.37 -8.14
CA GLU A 77 -33.42 -1.86 -9.14
C GLU A 77 -34.59 -2.67 -8.55
N GLU A 78 -34.52 -3.06 -7.26
CA GLU A 78 -35.60 -3.68 -6.46
C GLU A 78 -36.46 -2.63 -5.72
#